data_AF-A0A392T195-F1
#
_entry.id   AF-A0A392T195-F1
#
_cell.length_a   1.000
_cell.length_b   1.000
_cell.length_c   1.000
_cell.angle_alpha   90.00
_cell.angle_beta   90.00
_cell.angle_gamma   90.00
#
_symmetry.space_group_name_H-M   'P 1'
#
loop_
_entity.id
_entity.type
_entity.pdbx_description
1 polymer ?
#
loop_
_entity_poly.entity_id
_entity_poly.type
_entity_poly.pdbx_seq_one_letter_code
_entity_poly.pdbx_strand_id
1 'polypeptide(L)'
;MIREKMRTSQSRQKSYADKRRNDVEFQEEDHVFLRVTSTIGIGRALKSKKLASRFIRPYQILKRIGKGAYRIALPPSLSNLHDVFHVS
;
A
#
# COMPACT_ATOMS: atom_id res chain seq x y z
N MET A 1 21.90 26.85 21.92
CA MET A 1 21.05 27.44 20.86
C MET A 1 20.91 26.58 19.59
N ILE A 2 21.99 26.05 18.98
CA ILE A 2 21.93 25.29 17.70
C ILE A 2 21.13 23.98 17.82
N ARG A 3 21.38 23.19 18.88
CA ARG A 3 20.68 21.90 19.11
C ARG A 3 19.17 22.04 19.28
N GLU A 4 18.71 23.13 19.90
CA GLU A 4 17.28 23.38 20.07
C GLU A 4 16.61 23.75 18.76
N LYS A 5 17.21 24.65 17.97
CA LYS A 5 16.71 24.99 16.63
C LYS A 5 16.63 23.74 15.72
N MET A 6 17.60 22.84 15.82
CA MET A 6 17.60 21.57 15.10
C MET A 6 16.43 20.66 15.54
N ARG A 7 16.22 20.49 16.86
CA ARG A 7 15.10 19.70 17.40
C ARG A 7 13.74 20.28 16.98
N THR A 8 13.58 21.59 17.02
CA THR A 8 12.34 22.25 16.58
C THR A 8 12.05 22.01 15.10
N SER A 9 13.09 22.02 14.25
CA SER A 9 12.96 21.69 12.82
C SER A 9 12.54 20.23 12.61
N GLN A 10 13.19 19.28 13.30
CA GLN A 10 12.83 17.85 13.23
C GLN A 10 11.41 17.60 13.73
N SER A 11 11.01 18.24 14.83
CA SER A 11 9.65 18.13 15.39
C SER A 11 8.61 18.67 14.41
N ARG A 12 8.90 19.78 13.71
CA ARG A 12 8.01 20.32 12.66
C ARG A 12 7.88 19.37 11.48
N GLN A 13 8.99 18.82 10.99
CA GLN A 13 8.97 17.81 9.92
C GLN A 13 8.11 16.60 10.30
N LYS A 14 8.31 16.06 11.50
CA LYS A 14 7.52 14.93 12.01
C LYS A 14 6.04 15.28 12.11
N SER A 15 5.70 16.42 12.70
CA SER A 15 4.31 16.88 12.81
C SER A 15 3.65 17.01 11.44
N TYR A 16 4.34 17.56 10.45
CA TYR A 16 3.80 17.71 9.10
C TYR A 16 3.62 16.36 8.39
N ALA A 17 4.53 15.41 8.59
CA ALA A 17 4.44 14.07 8.03
C ALA A 17 3.30 13.25 8.67
N ASP A 18 3.21 13.27 10.00
CA ASP A 18 2.27 12.43 10.75
C ASP A 18 0.83 12.96 10.66
N LYS A 19 0.63 14.28 10.48
CA LYS A 19 -0.72 14.89 10.41
C LYS A 19 -1.62 14.33 9.30
N ARG A 20 -1.05 13.71 8.26
CA ARG A 20 -1.79 13.10 7.13
C ARG A 20 -1.72 11.58 7.09
N ARG A 21 -1.02 10.94 8.03
CA ARG A 21 -0.96 9.49 8.13
C ARG A 21 -2.14 9.00 8.95
N ASN A 22 -3.09 8.36 8.29
CA ASN A 22 -4.14 7.63 8.98
C ASN A 22 -3.66 6.19 9.14
N ASP A 23 -3.69 5.66 10.37
CA ASP A 23 -3.52 4.24 10.61
C ASP A 23 -4.83 3.55 10.18
N VAL A 24 -4.98 3.32 8.87
CA VAL A 24 -6.13 2.61 8.32
C VAL A 24 -5.93 1.11 8.57
N GLU A 25 -6.79 0.53 9.39
CA GLU A 25 -6.84 -0.91 9.59
C GLU A 25 -8.02 -1.49 8.82
N PHE A 26 -7.76 -2.57 8.10
CA PHE A 26 -8.78 -3.31 7.36
C PHE A 26 -9.07 -4.61 8.10
N GLN A 27 -10.30 -5.09 7.98
CA GLN A 27 -10.73 -6.38 8.52
C GLN A 27 -10.69 -7.45 7.43
N GLU A 28 -10.84 -8.71 7.85
CA GLU A 28 -11.14 -9.79 6.93
C GLU A 28 -12.47 -9.49 6.23
N GLU A 29 -12.63 -9.91 4.97
CA GLU A 29 -13.77 -9.57 4.07
C GLU A 29 -13.77 -8.14 3.47
N ASP A 30 -12.94 -7.23 3.95
CA ASP A 30 -12.81 -5.91 3.34
C ASP A 30 -12.21 -6.00 1.93
N HIS A 31 -12.59 -5.04 1.09
CA HIS A 31 -12.17 -4.97 -0.30
C HIS A 31 -11.13 -3.87 -0.50
N VAL A 32 -9.97 -4.23 -1.04
CA VAL A 32 -8.85 -3.32 -1.29
C VAL A 32 -8.43 -3.32 -2.74
N PHE A 33 -7.99 -2.16 -3.24
CA PHE A 33 -7.51 -2.04 -4.61
C PHE A 33 -6.01 -2.34 -4.70
N LEU A 34 -5.62 -3.17 -5.67
CA LEU A 34 -4.21 -3.47 -5.90
C LEU A 34 -3.57 -2.40 -6.78
N ARG A 35 -2.49 -1.77 -6.31
CA ARG A 35 -1.71 -0.82 -7.11
C ARG A 35 -0.83 -1.53 -8.13
N VAL A 36 -0.83 -1.05 -9.37
CA VAL A 36 0.06 -1.49 -10.45
C VAL A 36 1.33 -0.65 -10.45
N THR A 37 2.47 -1.32 -10.35
CA THR A 37 3.78 -0.71 -10.60
C THR A 37 4.39 -1.35 -11.84
N SER A 38 5.37 -0.67 -12.46
CA SER A 38 6.14 -1.23 -13.56
C SER A 38 6.94 -2.48 -13.16
N THR A 39 7.22 -2.64 -11.87
CA THR A 39 8.00 -3.73 -11.26
C THR A 39 7.17 -4.93 -10.84
N ILE A 40 5.86 -4.78 -10.65
CA ILE A 40 4.98 -5.92 -10.42
C ILE A 40 5.01 -6.74 -11.71
N GLY A 41 5.83 -7.79 -11.70
CA GLY A 41 6.16 -8.69 -12.81
C GLY A 41 4.99 -9.56 -13.26
N ILE A 42 3.76 -9.05 -13.14
CA ILE A 42 2.63 -9.57 -13.88
C ILE A 42 2.98 -9.29 -15.34
N GLY A 43 2.99 -10.32 -16.18
CA GLY A 43 3.33 -10.21 -17.59
C GLY A 43 2.49 -9.18 -18.35
N ARG A 44 2.38 -9.32 -19.67
CA ARG A 44 1.67 -8.37 -20.54
C ARG A 44 0.23 -8.02 -20.11
N ALA A 45 -0.39 -8.79 -19.21
CA ALA A 45 -1.73 -8.60 -18.66
C ALA A 45 -1.95 -7.28 -17.89
N LEU A 46 -0.97 -6.81 -17.10
CA LEU A 46 -1.14 -5.63 -16.24
C LEU A 46 -0.02 -4.60 -16.42
N LYS A 47 0.47 -4.43 -17.66
CA LYS A 47 1.33 -3.30 -17.98
C LYS A 47 0.57 -2.00 -17.77
N SER A 48 1.05 -1.18 -16.84
CA SER A 48 0.63 0.22 -16.70
C SER A 48 0.84 0.93 -18.05
N LYS A 49 -0.25 1.19 -18.78
CA LYS A 49 -0.23 2.07 -19.95
C LYS A 49 -0.30 3.51 -19.48
N LYS A 50 0.28 4.43 -20.24
CA LYS A 50 0.13 5.87 -19.97
C LYS A 50 -1.37 6.22 -19.93
N LEU A 51 -1.81 6.95 -18.92
CA LEU A 51 -3.21 7.28 -18.62
C LEU A 51 -4.10 6.11 -18.15
N ALA A 52 -3.58 4.90 -17.95
CA ALA A 52 -4.36 3.82 -17.32
C ALA A 52 -4.48 4.05 -15.81
N SER A 53 -5.57 3.52 -15.23
CA SER A 53 -5.74 3.50 -13.77
C SER A 53 -4.53 2.83 -13.11
N ARG A 54 -4.03 3.45 -12.04
CA ARG A 54 -2.94 2.91 -11.21
C ARG A 54 -3.40 1.78 -10.30
N PHE A 55 -4.70 1.62 -10.13
CA PHE A 55 -5.32 0.64 -9.25
C PHE A 55 -6.19 -0.30 -10.07
N ILE A 56 -6.01 -1.60 -9.87
CA ILE A 56 -6.85 -2.65 -10.44
C ILE A 56 -7.90 -3.03 -9.40
N ARG A 57 -9.03 -3.50 -9.92
CA ARG A 57 -10.16 -4.20 -9.27
C ARG A 57 -10.00 -4.46 -7.76
N PRO A 58 -11.07 -4.26 -6.99
CA PRO A 58 -11.04 -4.60 -5.58
C PRO A 58 -10.83 -6.11 -5.41
N TYR A 59 -10.00 -6.46 -4.43
CA TYR A 59 -9.78 -7.82 -3.99
C TYR A 59 -10.08 -7.92 -2.51
N GLN A 60 -10.65 -9.06 -2.12
CA GLN A 60 -11.03 -9.34 -0.75
C GLN A 60 -9.80 -9.68 0.10
N ILE A 61 -9.75 -9.15 1.32
CA ILE A 61 -8.77 -9.56 2.32
C ILE A 61 -9.20 -10.89 2.92
N LEU A 62 -8.35 -11.91 2.77
CA LEU A 62 -8.56 -13.24 3.33
C LEU A 62 -8.09 -13.34 4.78
N LYS A 63 -7.00 -12.65 5.12
CA LYS A 63 -6.39 -12.73 6.46
C LYS A 63 -5.51 -11.53 6.75
N ARG A 64 -5.53 -11.05 8.00
CA ARG A 64 -4.52 -10.10 8.52
C ARG A 64 -3.28 -10.86 9.01
N ILE A 65 -2.11 -10.54 8.45
CA ILE A 65 -0.82 -11.17 8.82
C ILE A 65 -0.07 -10.31 9.85
N GLY A 66 -0.17 -8.99 9.76
CA GLY A 66 0.49 -8.07 10.68
C GLY A 66 -0.04 -6.63 10.55
N LYS A 67 0.57 -5.68 11.28
CA LYS A 67 0.21 -4.26 11.15
C LYS A 67 0.54 -3.78 9.73
N GLY A 68 -0.50 -3.59 8.92
CA GLY A 68 -0.38 -3.16 7.52
C GLY A 68 -0.04 -4.27 6.53
N ALA A 69 -0.01 -5.55 6.92
CA ALA A 69 0.27 -6.67 6.01
C ALA A 69 -0.93 -7.63 5.96
N TYR A 70 -1.50 -7.79 4.76
CA TYR A 70 -2.73 -8.53 4.55
C TYR A 70 -2.57 -9.54 3.42
N ARG A 71 -3.19 -10.71 3.59
CA ARG A 71 -3.34 -11.71 2.55
C ARG A 71 -4.60 -11.41 1.75
N ILE A 72 -4.49 -11.36 0.44
CA ILE A 72 -5.55 -10.94 -0.48
C ILE A 72 -5.93 -12.09 -1.41
N ALA A 73 -7.22 -12.19 -1.76
CA ALA A 73 -7.75 -13.13 -2.74
C ALA A 73 -7.33 -12.74 -4.16
N LEU A 74 -6.10 -13.11 -4.55
CA LEU A 74 -5.62 -12.91 -5.91
C LEU A 74 -6.29 -13.91 -6.88
N PRO A 75 -6.65 -13.47 -8.10
CA PRO A 75 -7.21 -14.34 -9.11
C PRO A 75 -6.12 -15.28 -9.64
N PRO A 76 -6.48 -16.47 -10.15
CA PRO A 76 -5.50 -17.44 -10.66
C PRO A 76 -4.59 -16.90 -11.77
N SER A 77 -5.06 -15.89 -12.52
CA SER A 77 -4.24 -15.21 -13.53
C SER A 77 -3.03 -14.48 -12.97
N LEU A 78 -3.02 -14.18 -11.66
CA LEU A 78 -1.96 -13.50 -10.93
C LEU A 78 -1.27 -14.42 -9.91
N SER A 79 -1.39 -15.74 -10.05
CA SER A 79 -0.79 -16.74 -9.14
C SER A 79 0.73 -16.63 -8.99
N ASN A 80 1.41 -15.98 -9.94
CA ASN A 80 2.85 -15.75 -9.88
C ASN A 80 3.25 -14.65 -8.88
N LEU A 81 2.28 -13.89 -8.37
CA LEU A 81 2.51 -12.83 -7.40
C LEU A 81 2.24 -13.35 -5.98
N HIS A 82 3.06 -12.92 -5.02
CA HIS A 82 2.79 -13.18 -3.61
C HIS A 82 1.46 -12.55 -3.22
N ASP A 83 0.64 -13.30 -2.49
CA ASP A 83 -0.70 -12.90 -2.07
C ASP A 83 -0.71 -12.01 -0.82
N VAL A 84 0.46 -11.69 -0.27
CA VAL A 84 0.64 -10.83 0.90
C VAL A 84 1.11 -9.44 0.47
N PHE A 85 0.32 -8.42 0.80
CA PHE A 85 0.61 -7.03 0.45
C PHE A 85 0.62 -6.10 1.64
N HIS A 86 1.42 -5.04 1.50
CA HIS A 86 1.30 -3.88 2.36
C HIS A 86 0.08 -3.07 1.93
N VAL A 87 -0.85 -2.83 2.86
CA VAL A 87 -2.02 -1.97 2.65
C VAL A 87 -1.88 -0.77 3.58
N SER A 88 -1.99 0.42 3.00
CA SER A 88 -1.79 1.73 3.63
C SER A 88 -2.81 2.74 3.14
#